data_AF-A0AAW6NLX8-F1
#
_entry.id   AF-A0AAW6NLX8-F1
#
_cell.length_a   1.000
_cell.length_b   1.000
_cell.length_c   1.000
_cell.angle_alpha   90.00
_cell.angle_beta   90.00
_cell.angle_gamma   90.00
#
_symmetry.space_group_name_H-M   'P 1'
#
loop_
_entity.id
_entity.type
_entity.pdbx_description
1 polymer ?
#
loop_
_entity_poly.entity_id
_entity_poly.type
_entity_poly.pdbx_seq_one_letter_code
_entity_poly.pdbx_strand_id
1 'polypeptide(L)' 'RQLAPAVSYIHVKAAVPHKAQFRAVAPDQTDSRWRDLLNQLPADAPRGIEFPLEGTDLTAVTRHYVNLLREE' A
#
# COMPACT_ATOMS: atom_id res chain seq x y z
N ARG A 1 11.42 -12.62 -6.80
CA ARG A 1 10.87 -11.81 -7.91
C ARG A 1 10.19 -12.64 -9.02
N GLN A 2 9.88 -13.92 -8.81
CA GLN A 2 9.35 -14.80 -9.88
C GLN A 2 8.01 -14.31 -10.49
N LEU A 3 7.16 -13.68 -9.67
CA LEU A 3 5.84 -13.19 -10.10
C LEU A 3 5.87 -11.77 -10.69
N ALA A 4 6.96 -11.01 -10.49
CA ALA A 4 7.03 -9.61 -10.89
C ALA A 4 6.71 -9.38 -12.39
N PRO A 5 7.18 -10.21 -13.35
CA PRO A 5 6.87 -10.02 -14.76
C PRO A 5 5.38 -10.16 -15.12
N ALA A 6 4.56 -10.77 -14.25
CA ALA A 6 3.13 -10.97 -14.48
C ALA A 6 2.25 -9.97 -13.72
N VAL A 7 2.83 -9.07 -12.92
CA VAL A 7 2.07 -8.09 -12.15
C VAL A 7 1.60 -6.96 -13.06
N SER A 8 0.29 -6.79 -13.18
CA SER A 8 -0.35 -5.70 -13.93
C SER A 8 -1.10 -4.71 -13.05
N TYR A 9 -1.27 -5.01 -11.75
CA TYR A 9 -1.94 -4.17 -10.78
C TYR A 9 -1.50 -4.52 -9.36
N ILE A 10 -1.38 -3.53 -8.47
CA ILE A 10 -0.86 -3.70 -7.11
C ILE A 10 -1.87 -3.17 -6.11
N HIS A 11 -2.33 -3.99 -5.18
CA HIS A 11 -3.06 -3.53 -3.99
C HIS A 11 -2.08 -3.31 -2.84
N VAL A 12 -2.11 -2.12 -2.24
CA VAL A 12 -1.23 -1.77 -1.12
C VAL A 12 -2.01 -1.75 0.17
N LYS A 13 -1.58 -2.54 1.15
CA LYS A 13 -2.05 -2.53 2.55
C LYS A 13 -1.00 -3.13 3.48
N ALA A 14 -0.95 -2.65 4.71
CA ALA A 14 -0.30 -3.38 5.79
C ALA A 14 -1.29 -4.32 6.49
N ALA A 15 -0.79 -5.33 7.20
CA ALA A 15 -1.61 -6.26 7.96
C ALA A 15 -1.03 -6.44 9.37
N VAL A 16 -1.87 -6.26 10.38
CA VAL A 16 -1.50 -6.50 11.80
C VAL A 16 -2.32 -7.66 12.37
N PRO A 17 -1.75 -8.46 13.30
CA PRO A 17 -2.52 -9.48 14.01
C PRO A 17 -3.73 -8.87 14.72
N HIS A 18 -4.89 -9.52 14.60
CA HIS A 18 -6.13 -9.12 15.23
C HIS A 18 -6.93 -10.35 15.65
N LYS A 19 -6.86 -10.71 16.94
CA LYS A 19 -7.43 -11.95 17.48
C LYS A 19 -6.88 -13.17 16.73
N ALA A 20 -7.75 -13.99 16.14
CA ALA A 20 -7.40 -15.15 15.33
C ALA A 20 -7.21 -14.84 13.83
N GLN A 21 -7.18 -13.55 13.44
CA GLN A 21 -7.13 -13.10 12.04
C GLN A 21 -6.12 -11.95 11.88
N PHE A 22 -6.06 -11.38 10.67
CA PHE A 22 -5.31 -10.16 10.38
C PHE A 22 -6.28 -9.04 9.97
N ARG A 23 -5.90 -7.80 10.25
CA ARG A 23 -6.63 -6.61 9.83
C ARG A 23 -5.75 -5.74 8.93
N ALA A 24 -6.34 -5.26 7.84
CA ALA A 24 -5.72 -4.27 6.97
C ALA A 24 -5.59 -2.92 7.70
N VAL A 25 -4.40 -2.34 7.66
CA VAL A 25 -4.10 -1.01 8.22
C VAL A 25 -3.26 -0.22 7.22
N ALA A 26 -3.16 1.09 7.46
CA ALA A 26 -2.28 1.95 6.68
C ALA A 26 -0.80 1.49 6.80
N PRO A 27 -0.02 1.55 5.72
CA PRO A 27 1.38 1.14 5.71
C PRO A 27 2.29 2.02 6.58
N ASP A 28 1.84 3.20 7.01
CA ASP A 28 2.57 4.14 7.87
C ASP A 28 2.91 3.55 9.25
N GLN A 29 2.14 2.55 9.68
CA GLN A 29 2.36 1.83 10.92
C GLN A 29 3.38 0.69 10.78
N THR A 30 3.99 0.53 9.59
CA THR A 30 4.89 -0.59 9.26
C THR A 30 6.27 -0.15 8.79
N ASP A 31 7.23 -1.06 8.91
CA ASP A 31 8.63 -0.90 8.49
C ASP A 31 8.76 -0.53 6.99
N SER A 32 9.81 0.22 6.62
CA SER A 32 10.06 0.74 5.27
C SER A 32 10.24 -0.33 4.19
N ARG A 33 10.33 -1.60 4.58
CA ARG A 33 10.50 -2.77 3.71
C ARG A 33 9.46 -2.90 2.59
N TRP A 34 8.25 -2.36 2.75
CA TRP A 34 7.23 -2.40 1.70
C TRP A 34 7.62 -1.55 0.48
N ARG A 35 8.36 -0.45 0.67
CA ARG A 35 8.87 0.38 -0.43
C ARG A 35 9.91 -0.40 -1.24
N ASP A 36 10.81 -1.11 -0.56
CA ASP A 36 11.79 -1.99 -1.21
C ASP A 36 11.12 -3.12 -1.99
N LEU A 37 9.96 -3.59 -1.56
CA LEU A 37 9.17 -4.57 -2.30
C LEU A 37 8.53 -3.95 -3.54
N LEU A 38 7.93 -2.76 -3.43
CA LEU A 38 7.36 -2.05 -4.58
C LEU A 38 8.41 -1.77 -5.66
N ASN A 39 9.64 -1.41 -5.26
CA ASN A 39 10.77 -1.19 -6.17
C ASN A 39 11.22 -2.46 -6.93
N GLN A 40 10.68 -3.63 -6.59
CA GLN A 40 10.96 -4.89 -7.27
C GLN A 40 9.82 -5.33 -8.22
N LEU A 41 8.73 -4.56 -8.27
CA LEU A 41 7.58 -4.79 -9.15
C LEU A 41 7.65 -3.84 -10.36
N PRO A 42 6.88 -4.10 -11.43
CA PRO A 42 6.82 -3.20 -12.58
C PRO A 42 6.43 -1.78 -12.16
N ALA A 43 7.25 -0.80 -12.56
CA ALA A 43 7.09 0.59 -12.15
C ALA A 43 5.81 1.23 -12.71
N ASP A 44 5.34 0.74 -13.86
CA ASP A 44 4.15 1.17 -14.58
C ASP A 44 2.85 0.47 -14.13
N ALA A 45 2.93 -0.56 -13.27
CA ALA A 45 1.75 -1.21 -12.73
C ALA A 45 0.98 -0.22 -11.83
N PRO A 46 -0.33 0.02 -12.09
CA PRO A 46 -1.10 0.91 -11.25
C PRO A 46 -1.20 0.38 -9.82
N ARG A 47 -1.25 1.31 -8.86
CA ARG A 47 -1.23 1.02 -7.42
C ARG A 47 -2.56 1.48 -6.81
N GLY A 48 -3.25 0.56 -6.15
CA GLY A 48 -4.50 0.80 -5.44
C GLY A 48 -4.29 0.86 -3.92
N ILE A 49 -4.93 1.83 -3.26
CA ILE A 49 -5.05 1.89 -1.80
C ILE A 49 -6.09 0.85 -1.36
N GLU A 50 -5.71 -0.07 -0.49
CA GLU A 50 -6.62 -1.12 0.02
C GLU A 50 -6.54 -1.29 1.54
N PHE A 51 -6.59 -0.17 2.25
CA PHE A 51 -6.68 -0.06 3.71
C PHE A 51 -7.67 1.05 4.10
N PRO A 52 -8.13 1.11 5.36
CA PRO A 52 -9.06 2.15 5.81
C PRO A 52 -8.51 3.56 5.60
N LEU A 53 -9.31 4.42 4.95
CA LEU A 53 -9.07 5.85 4.88
C LEU A 53 -10.00 6.53 5.88
N GLU A 54 -9.46 6.97 7.01
CA GLU A 54 -10.21 7.46 8.15
C GLU A 54 -9.70 8.86 8.55
N GLY A 55 -10.61 9.76 8.91
CA GLY A 55 -10.28 11.12 9.31
C GLY A 55 -11.42 12.09 9.06
N THR A 56 -11.30 13.30 9.59
CA THR A 56 -12.31 14.37 9.44
C THR A 56 -12.28 15.01 8.04
N ASP A 57 -11.11 15.02 7.39
CA ASP A 57 -10.94 15.46 6.00
C ASP A 57 -10.43 14.29 5.15
N LEU A 58 -11.36 13.55 4.55
CA LEU A 58 -11.03 12.42 3.67
C LEU A 58 -10.23 12.86 2.44
N THR A 59 -10.39 14.09 1.96
CA THR A 59 -9.66 14.55 0.79
C THR A 59 -8.18 14.75 1.14
N ALA A 60 -7.88 15.33 2.30
CA ALA A 60 -6.52 15.44 2.80
C ALA A 60 -5.88 14.06 3.05
N VAL A 61 -6.62 13.16 3.70
CA VAL A 61 -6.18 11.78 3.98
C VAL A 61 -5.88 11.02 2.68
N THR A 62 -6.81 11.02 1.73
CA THR A 62 -6.60 10.35 0.43
C THR A 62 -5.44 10.97 -0.34
N ARG A 63 -5.30 12.30 -0.35
CA ARG A 63 -4.18 12.99 -1.02
C ARG A 63 -2.83 12.58 -0.44
N HIS A 64 -2.73 12.44 0.87
CA HIS A 64 -1.51 11.96 1.52
C HIS A 64 -1.09 10.60 0.99
N TYR A 65 -2.00 9.62 0.98
CA TYR A 65 -1.69 8.26 0.53
C TYR A 65 -1.49 8.14 -0.98
N VAL A 66 -2.21 8.91 -1.79
CA VAL A 66 -1.94 8.99 -3.24
C VAL A 66 -0.53 9.51 -3.48
N ASN A 67 -0.10 10.55 -2.77
CA ASN A 67 1.27 11.06 -2.90
C ASN A 67 2.30 10.02 -2.47
N LEU A 68 2.09 9.39 -1.31
CA LEU A 68 2.98 8.35 -0.78
C LEU A 68 3.17 7.17 -1.76
N LEU A 69 2.10 6.74 -2.43
CA LEU A 69 2.16 5.60 -3.35
C LEU A 69 2.57 5.97 -4.77
N ARG A 70 2.54 7.26 -5.12
CA ARG A 70 2.92 7.75 -6.45
C ARG A 70 4.43 7.89 -6.62
N GLU A 71 5.20 8.02 -5.53
CA GLU A 71 6.64 8.32 -5.59
C GLU A 71 7.38 7.48 -6.64
N GLU A 72 8.10 8.22 -7.51
CA GLU A 72 8.83 7.80 -8.73
C GLU A 72 10.15 7.09 -8.42
#